data_AF-A0A651G409-F1
#
_entry.id   AF-A0A651G409-F1
#
_cell.length_a   1.000
_cell.length_b   1.000
_cell.length_c   1.000
_cell.angle_alpha   90.00
_cell.angle_beta   90.00
_cell.angle_gamma   90.00
#
_symmetry.space_group_name_H-M   'P 1'
#
loop_
_entity.id
_entity.type
_entity.pdbx_description
1 polymer ?
#
loop_
_entity_poly.entity_id
_entity_poly.type
_entity_poly.pdbx_seq_one_letter_code
_entity_poly.pdbx_strand_id
1 'polypeptide(L)'
;MGISSQMAAMVSLIVAILLAITLLPWSFWLLVHAWTAAPGIFPPVDTWWVIAGVVCSVPLVVWQRPNAFIHTTVHECCHALLCLCLGVRVTSFMVSDGQGGAVGHERVDPLRSTIISIAPYTLPLLVVPLLIIRQWVITDPGWPRGLLSGMIAFFYVHHLHALYYNVRLNFWGRQADLVKVGRPLSAVLIASALFLFTWWVLMVLWG
;
A
#
# COMPACT_ATOMS: atom_id res chain seq x y z
N MET A 1 -16.61 27.53 11.05
CA MET A 1 -15.47 26.59 11.12
C MET A 1 -14.63 26.98 12.32
N GLY A 2 -14.71 26.21 13.40
CA GLY A 2 -14.16 26.58 14.70
C GLY A 2 -12.65 26.37 14.79
N ILE A 3 -12.02 27.04 15.75
CA ILE A 3 -10.59 27.00 16.08
C ILE A 3 -10.02 25.56 16.11
N SER A 4 -10.83 24.55 16.46
CA SER A 4 -10.46 23.13 16.48
C SER A 4 -10.04 22.55 15.12
N SER A 5 -10.66 22.96 14.01
CA SER A 5 -10.31 22.42 12.68
C SER A 5 -8.98 23.00 12.17
N GLN A 6 -8.67 24.24 12.52
CA GLN A 6 -7.40 24.87 12.15
C GLN A 6 -6.24 24.27 12.94
N MET A 7 -6.42 24.01 14.24
CA MET A 7 -5.42 23.35 15.06
C MET A 7 -5.11 21.93 14.56
N ALA A 8 -6.12 21.14 14.21
CA ALA A 8 -5.93 19.79 13.67
C ALA A 8 -5.14 19.81 12.35
N ALA A 9 -5.45 20.75 11.45
CA ALA A 9 -4.73 20.91 10.19
C ALA A 9 -3.26 21.31 10.41
N MET A 10 -3.00 22.22 11.37
CA MET A 10 -1.65 22.64 11.72
C MET A 10 -0.83 21.49 12.31
N VAL A 11 -1.41 20.70 13.23
CA VAL A 11 -0.76 19.51 13.79
C VAL A 11 -0.44 18.50 12.70
N SER A 12 -1.39 18.18 11.81
CA SER A 12 -1.16 17.27 10.67
C SER A 12 -0.02 17.76 9.77
N LEU A 13 0.06 19.06 9.50
CA LEU A 13 1.15 19.66 8.73
C LEU A 13 2.51 19.54 9.44
N ILE A 14 2.57 19.84 10.73
CA ILE A 14 3.82 19.71 11.51
C ILE A 14 4.29 18.26 11.50
N VAL A 15 3.39 17.30 11.74
CA VAL A 15 3.72 15.86 11.68
C VAL A 15 4.19 15.47 10.28
N ALA A 16 3.52 15.96 9.23
CA ALA A 16 3.94 15.71 7.85
C ALA A 16 5.37 16.21 7.58
N ILE A 17 5.72 17.42 8.03
CA ILE A 17 7.06 17.99 7.88
C ILE A 17 8.09 17.15 8.64
N LEU A 18 7.79 16.79 9.89
CA LEU A 18 8.69 15.95 10.69
C LEU A 18 8.95 14.60 10.01
N LEU A 19 7.91 13.93 9.52
CA LEU A 19 8.04 12.67 8.79
C LEU A 19 8.76 12.84 7.44
N ALA A 20 8.54 13.96 6.74
CA ALA A 20 9.21 14.26 5.48
C ALA A 20 10.71 14.48 5.64
N ILE A 21 11.17 14.95 6.81
CA ILE A 21 12.59 15.16 7.13
C ILE A 21 13.23 13.89 7.69
N THR A 22 12.45 13.00 8.31
CA THR A 22 12.98 11.82 9.03
C THR A 22 12.68 10.50 8.31
N LEU A 23 11.41 10.09 8.28
CA LEU A 23 10.96 8.81 7.76
C LEU A 23 11.14 8.71 6.24
N LEU A 24 10.82 9.78 5.50
CA LEU A 24 10.89 9.77 4.04
C LEU A 24 12.33 9.61 3.53
N PRO A 25 13.35 10.36 4.02
CA PRO A 25 14.73 10.16 3.60
C PRO A 25 15.27 8.82 4.04
N TRP A 26 14.90 8.33 5.24
CA TRP A 26 15.34 7.02 5.71
C TRP A 26 14.77 5.87 4.86
N SER A 27 13.48 5.88 4.56
CA SER A 27 12.84 4.88 3.69
C SER A 27 13.40 4.93 2.27
N PHE A 28 13.67 6.12 1.73
CA PHE A 28 14.35 6.28 0.45
C PHE A 28 15.79 5.74 0.48
N TRP A 29 16.53 6.02 1.55
CA TRP A 29 17.89 5.51 1.73
C TRP A 29 17.92 3.98 1.75
N LEU A 30 16.98 3.32 2.44
CA LEU A 30 16.87 1.86 2.41
C LEU A 30 16.67 1.32 0.99
N LEU A 31 15.76 1.93 0.23
CA LEU A 31 15.50 1.57 -1.17
C LEU A 31 16.76 1.72 -2.03
N VAL A 32 17.45 2.86 -1.94
CA VAL A 32 18.71 3.10 -2.67
C VAL A 32 19.79 2.14 -2.23
N HIS A 33 19.90 1.85 -0.94
CA HIS A 33 20.87 0.89 -0.42
C HIS A 33 20.62 -0.51 -0.97
N ALA A 34 19.38 -1.00 -0.96
CA ALA A 34 19.06 -2.29 -1.59
C ALA A 34 19.34 -2.30 -3.10
N TRP A 35 19.09 -1.18 -3.79
CA TRP A 35 19.37 -1.07 -5.23
C TRP A 35 20.88 -1.02 -5.55
N THR A 36 21.71 -0.49 -4.66
CA THR A 36 23.15 -0.27 -4.89
C THR A 36 24.04 -1.35 -4.28
N ALA A 37 23.64 -1.92 -3.15
CA ALA A 37 24.29 -3.07 -2.51
C ALA A 37 24.06 -4.39 -3.27
N ALA A 38 23.57 -4.26 -4.50
CA ALA A 38 23.14 -5.29 -5.40
C ALA A 38 24.16 -5.46 -6.56
N PRO A 39 25.39 -5.93 -6.30
CA PRO A 39 26.36 -6.13 -7.37
C PRO A 39 25.93 -7.31 -8.25
N GLY A 40 25.68 -7.06 -9.55
CA GLY A 40 25.37 -8.09 -10.56
C GLY A 40 23.89 -8.48 -10.69
N ILE A 41 22.99 -7.67 -10.14
CA ILE A 41 21.60 -8.03 -9.81
C ILE A 41 20.63 -8.08 -10.99
N PHE A 42 20.98 -7.61 -12.18
CA PHE A 42 20.12 -7.90 -13.33
C PHE A 42 20.55 -9.22 -13.98
N PRO A 43 19.70 -10.25 -13.99
CA PRO A 43 18.26 -10.28 -13.64
C PRO A 43 17.92 -10.86 -12.24
N PRO A 44 16.65 -10.71 -11.74
CA PRO A 44 16.22 -11.28 -10.45
C PRO A 44 16.36 -12.80 -10.39
N VAL A 45 16.40 -13.38 -9.18
CA VAL A 45 16.70 -14.81 -8.99
C VAL A 45 15.77 -15.72 -9.80
N ASP A 46 14.47 -15.43 -9.84
CA ASP A 46 13.46 -16.16 -10.62
C ASP A 46 13.05 -15.36 -11.88
N THR A 47 14.04 -14.94 -12.67
CA THR A 47 13.89 -13.97 -13.79
C THR A 47 12.65 -14.22 -14.66
N TRP A 48 12.51 -15.41 -15.21
CA TRP A 48 11.44 -15.71 -16.17
C TRP A 48 10.06 -15.68 -15.53
N TRP A 49 9.95 -16.07 -14.26
CA TRP A 49 8.70 -15.98 -13.52
C TRP A 49 8.33 -14.54 -13.18
N VAL A 50 9.31 -13.72 -12.80
CA VAL A 50 9.11 -12.28 -12.57
C VAL A 50 8.65 -11.61 -13.85
N ILE A 51 9.32 -11.87 -14.98
CA ILE A 51 8.92 -11.37 -16.30
C ILE A 51 7.50 -11.82 -16.64
N ALA A 52 7.18 -13.11 -16.47
CA ALA A 52 5.83 -13.61 -16.71
C ALA A 52 4.78 -12.89 -15.86
N GLY A 53 5.05 -12.67 -14.57
CA GLY A 53 4.18 -11.92 -13.67
C GLY A 53 3.94 -10.48 -14.13
N VAL A 54 5.00 -9.76 -14.52
CA VAL A 54 4.90 -8.40 -15.06
C VAL A 54 4.12 -8.40 -16.38
N VAL A 55 4.41 -9.32 -17.31
CA VAL A 55 3.69 -9.41 -18.60
C VAL A 55 2.20 -9.72 -18.38
N CYS A 56 1.87 -10.63 -17.48
CA CYS A 56 0.49 -10.94 -17.12
C CYS A 56 -0.25 -9.75 -16.47
N SER A 57 0.47 -8.76 -15.93
CA SER A 57 -0.13 -7.55 -15.37
C SER A 57 -0.45 -6.47 -16.42
N VAL A 58 0.13 -6.56 -17.64
CA VAL A 58 -0.08 -5.57 -18.70
C VAL A 58 -1.57 -5.39 -19.05
N PRO A 59 -2.39 -6.44 -19.22
CA PRO A 59 -3.82 -6.28 -19.44
C PRO A 59 -4.49 -5.45 -18.36
N LEU A 60 -4.10 -5.57 -17.08
CA LEU A 60 -4.67 -4.78 -15.99
C LEU A 60 -4.33 -3.29 -16.10
N VAL A 61 -3.09 -2.97 -16.48
CA VAL A 61 -2.62 -1.58 -16.62
C VAL A 61 -3.27 -0.91 -17.83
N VAL A 62 -3.41 -1.65 -18.94
CA VAL A 62 -4.08 -1.14 -20.15
C VAL A 62 -5.60 -1.06 -19.95
N TRP A 63 -6.16 -1.92 -19.12
CA TRP A 63 -7.57 -1.91 -18.76
C TRP A 63 -7.86 -0.79 -17.75
N GLN A 64 -8.11 0.41 -18.27
CA GLN A 64 -8.37 1.64 -17.49
C GLN A 64 -9.68 1.63 -16.67
N ARG A 65 -10.47 0.54 -16.74
CA ARG A 65 -11.75 0.38 -16.03
C ARG A 65 -11.68 -0.77 -15.03
N PRO A 66 -10.95 -0.65 -13.91
CA PRO A 66 -10.90 -1.70 -12.91
C PRO A 66 -12.33 -2.05 -12.49
N ASN A 67 -12.58 -3.33 -12.21
CA ASN A 67 -13.85 -3.76 -11.65
C ASN A 67 -14.06 -3.03 -10.32
N ALA A 68 -15.02 -2.10 -10.29
CA ALA A 68 -15.22 -1.19 -9.17
C ALA A 68 -15.53 -1.96 -7.88
N PHE A 69 -16.34 -3.02 -7.96
CA PHE A 69 -16.59 -3.91 -6.83
C PHE A 69 -15.31 -4.53 -6.25
N ILE A 70 -14.44 -5.12 -7.08
CA ILE A 70 -13.18 -5.76 -6.59
C ILE A 70 -12.28 -4.71 -5.96
N HIS A 71 -12.11 -3.57 -6.63
CA HIS A 71 -11.28 -2.49 -6.14
C HIS A 71 -11.77 -1.95 -4.78
N THR A 72 -13.07 -1.67 -4.66
CA THR A 72 -13.69 -1.25 -3.40
C THR A 72 -13.59 -2.34 -2.33
N THR A 73 -13.77 -3.61 -2.69
CA THR A 73 -13.62 -4.73 -1.75
C THR A 73 -12.21 -4.75 -1.14
N VAL A 74 -11.18 -4.65 -1.97
CA VAL A 74 -9.78 -4.61 -1.52
C VAL A 74 -9.53 -3.39 -0.63
N HIS A 75 -10.07 -2.23 -1.02
CA HIS A 75 -9.96 -0.98 -0.25
C HIS A 75 -10.55 -1.12 1.15
N GLU A 76 -11.80 -1.58 1.27
CA GLU A 76 -12.45 -1.78 2.57
C GLU A 76 -11.78 -2.90 3.38
N CYS A 77 -11.27 -3.95 2.72
CA CYS A 77 -10.48 -4.99 3.40
C CYS A 77 -9.20 -4.42 4.05
N CYS A 78 -8.55 -3.42 3.44
CA CYS A 78 -7.40 -2.76 4.08
C CYS A 78 -7.81 -2.04 5.38
N HIS A 79 -8.93 -1.32 5.37
CA HIS A 79 -9.49 -0.68 6.57
C HIS A 79 -9.80 -1.72 7.65
N ALA A 80 -10.53 -2.77 7.28
CA ALA A 80 -10.92 -3.84 8.21
C ALA A 80 -9.69 -4.57 8.79
N LEU A 81 -8.68 -4.88 7.97
CA LEU A 81 -7.46 -5.52 8.44
C LEU A 81 -6.71 -4.64 9.43
N LEU A 82 -6.58 -3.33 9.16
CA LEU A 82 -5.93 -2.43 10.11
C LEU A 82 -6.72 -2.28 11.40
N CYS A 83 -8.07 -2.27 11.35
CA CYS A 83 -8.88 -2.36 12.57
C CYS A 83 -8.52 -3.60 13.38
N LEU A 84 -8.48 -4.78 12.76
CA LEU A 84 -8.12 -6.03 13.44
C LEU A 84 -6.70 -5.99 14.03
N CYS A 85 -5.71 -5.52 13.27
CA CYS A 85 -4.32 -5.41 13.73
C CYS A 85 -4.16 -4.44 14.92
N LEU A 86 -5.00 -3.40 14.98
CA LEU A 86 -4.99 -2.41 16.07
C LEU A 86 -5.89 -2.81 17.25
N GLY A 87 -6.53 -3.98 17.19
CA GLY A 87 -7.47 -4.44 18.22
C GLY A 87 -8.75 -3.60 18.29
N VAL A 88 -9.14 -2.97 17.17
CA VAL A 88 -10.33 -2.12 17.04
C VAL A 88 -11.47 -2.97 16.48
N ARG A 89 -12.62 -2.96 17.17
CA ARG A 89 -13.79 -3.75 16.74
C ARG A 89 -14.44 -3.17 15.48
N VAL A 90 -14.52 -3.99 14.43
CA VAL A 90 -15.34 -3.72 13.23
C VAL A 90 -16.81 -3.98 13.56
N THR A 91 -17.67 -3.01 13.29
CA THR A 91 -19.12 -3.08 13.58
C THR A 91 -19.95 -3.29 12.31
N SER A 92 -19.48 -2.82 11.16
CA SER A 92 -20.13 -3.05 9.87
C SER A 92 -19.10 -3.10 8.74
N PHE A 93 -19.37 -3.91 7.72
CA PHE A 93 -18.57 -3.97 6.50
C PHE A 93 -19.53 -3.96 5.31
N MET A 94 -19.46 -2.91 4.50
CA MET A 94 -20.32 -2.73 3.32
C MET A 94 -19.47 -2.42 2.10
N VAL A 95 -19.76 -3.12 1.00
CA VAL A 95 -19.16 -2.88 -0.30
C VAL A 95 -20.27 -2.90 -1.33
N SER A 96 -20.33 -1.86 -2.16
CA SER A 96 -21.28 -1.78 -3.27
C SER A 96 -20.53 -1.50 -4.56
N ASP A 97 -20.98 -2.15 -5.63
CA ASP A 97 -20.51 -1.82 -6.98
C ASP A 97 -20.96 -0.41 -7.37
N GLY A 98 -20.03 0.42 -7.82
CA GLY A 98 -20.28 1.80 -8.26
C GLY A 98 -20.71 2.82 -7.20
N GLN A 99 -21.10 2.41 -5.98
CA GLN A 99 -21.51 3.32 -4.90
C GLN A 99 -20.48 3.46 -3.76
N GLY A 100 -19.37 2.75 -3.86
CA GLY A 100 -18.29 2.79 -2.86
C GLY A 100 -18.46 1.77 -1.75
N GLY A 101 -17.72 1.95 -0.67
CA GLY A 101 -17.68 1.04 0.47
C GLY A 101 -17.58 1.81 1.79
N ALA A 102 -17.81 1.09 2.88
CA ALA A 102 -17.62 1.60 4.22
C ALA A 102 -17.33 0.48 5.21
N VAL A 103 -16.24 0.63 5.95
CA VAL A 103 -15.98 -0.09 7.20
C VAL A 103 -16.38 0.78 8.39
N GLY A 104 -17.41 0.34 9.10
CA GLY A 104 -17.78 0.90 10.41
C GLY A 104 -16.96 0.24 11.51
N HIS A 105 -16.41 1.05 12.40
CA HIS A 105 -15.66 0.59 13.57
C HIS A 105 -15.97 1.46 14.78
N GLU A 106 -15.63 1.00 15.98
CA GLU A 106 -15.78 1.79 17.20
C GLU A 106 -14.97 3.09 17.17
N ARG A 107 -15.32 4.05 18.03
CA ARG A 107 -14.58 5.32 18.12
C ARG A 107 -13.17 5.05 18.64
N VAL A 108 -12.19 5.62 17.96
CA VAL A 108 -10.77 5.48 18.29
C VAL A 108 -10.11 6.85 18.43
N ASP A 109 -8.92 6.87 19.02
CA ASP A 109 -8.09 8.07 19.09
C ASP A 109 -7.62 8.54 17.69
N PRO A 110 -7.15 9.79 17.55
CA PRO A 110 -6.75 10.34 16.26
C PRO A 110 -5.63 9.58 15.53
N LEU A 111 -4.71 8.95 16.27
CA LEU A 111 -3.60 8.21 15.68
C LEU A 111 -4.12 6.93 15.02
N ARG A 112 -4.89 6.11 15.75
CA ARG A 112 -5.54 4.92 15.18
C ARG A 112 -6.46 5.27 14.01
N SER A 113 -7.26 6.34 14.15
CA SER A 113 -8.12 6.81 13.07
C SER A 113 -7.34 7.15 11.80
N THR A 114 -6.15 7.76 11.95
CA THR A 114 -5.27 8.10 10.83
C THR A 114 -4.68 6.85 10.16
N ILE A 115 -4.19 5.90 10.97
CA ILE A 115 -3.61 4.65 10.48
C ILE A 115 -4.65 3.83 9.71
N ILE A 116 -5.88 3.72 10.24
CA ILE A 116 -6.98 3.04 9.56
C ILE A 116 -7.29 3.79 8.26
N SER A 117 -7.54 5.10 8.31
CA SER A 117 -7.94 5.89 7.12
C SER A 117 -6.92 5.82 5.96
N ILE A 118 -5.63 5.73 6.26
CA ILE A 118 -4.58 5.68 5.22
C ILE A 118 -4.28 4.25 4.74
N ALA A 119 -4.81 3.22 5.41
CA ALA A 119 -4.50 1.82 5.14
C ALA A 119 -4.62 1.39 3.66
N PRO A 120 -5.66 1.78 2.91
CA PRO A 120 -5.81 1.37 1.52
C PRO A 120 -4.71 1.90 0.58
N TYR A 121 -3.96 2.91 1.03
CA TYR A 121 -2.90 3.56 0.26
C TYR A 121 -1.50 3.12 0.70
N THR A 122 -1.38 2.51 1.87
CA THR A 122 -0.09 2.11 2.46
C THR A 122 0.06 0.60 2.63
N LEU A 123 -1.05 -0.15 2.61
CA LEU A 123 -1.06 -1.60 2.80
C LEU A 123 -1.22 -2.33 1.46
N PRO A 124 -0.19 -3.03 0.98
CA PRO A 124 -0.27 -3.87 -0.20
C PRO A 124 -0.86 -5.24 0.17
N LEU A 125 -2.15 -5.25 0.51
CA LEU A 125 -2.89 -6.38 1.10
C LEU A 125 -2.62 -7.73 0.41
N LEU A 126 -2.59 -7.75 -0.93
CA LEU A 126 -2.43 -8.97 -1.71
C LEU A 126 -0.97 -9.41 -1.85
N VAL A 127 0.00 -8.49 -1.70
CA VAL A 127 1.43 -8.77 -1.92
C VAL A 127 2.11 -9.17 -0.62
N VAL A 128 1.75 -8.55 0.52
CA VAL A 128 2.38 -8.83 1.82
C VAL A 128 2.36 -10.32 2.19
N PRO A 129 1.23 -11.05 2.09
CA PRO A 129 1.22 -12.49 2.37
C PRO A 129 2.17 -13.27 1.47
N LEU A 130 2.29 -12.88 0.19
CA LEU A 130 3.16 -13.54 -0.77
C LEU A 130 4.64 -13.30 -0.45
N LEU A 131 5.00 -12.06 -0.06
CA LEU A 131 6.34 -11.74 0.41
C LEU A 131 6.72 -12.56 1.65
N ILE A 132 5.80 -12.68 2.61
CA ILE A 132 6.00 -13.49 3.82
C ILE A 132 6.26 -14.95 3.45
N ILE A 133 5.40 -15.54 2.61
CA ILE A 133 5.55 -16.94 2.18
C ILE A 133 6.88 -17.12 1.43
N ARG A 134 7.25 -16.20 0.55
CA ARG A 134 8.47 -16.31 -0.27
C ARG A 134 9.74 -16.16 0.55
N GLN A 135 9.72 -15.33 1.57
CA GLN A 135 10.90 -15.06 2.40
C GLN A 135 11.14 -16.14 3.45
N TRP A 136 10.08 -16.73 4.02
CA TRP A 136 10.23 -17.59 5.19
C TRP A 136 9.64 -19.00 5.06
N VAL A 137 8.81 -19.28 4.05
CA VAL A 137 8.13 -20.58 3.92
C VAL A 137 8.64 -21.36 2.71
N ILE A 138 8.64 -20.74 1.53
CA ILE A 138 9.08 -21.35 0.27
C ILE A 138 10.41 -20.70 -0.14
N THR A 139 11.49 -21.16 0.47
CA THR A 139 12.86 -20.64 0.24
C THR A 139 13.63 -21.46 -0.79
N ASP A 140 13.34 -22.76 -0.88
CA ASP A 140 14.09 -23.69 -1.72
C ASP A 140 13.90 -23.43 -3.22
N PRO A 141 14.95 -23.56 -4.04
CA PRO A 141 14.84 -23.43 -5.49
C PRO A 141 13.85 -24.44 -6.06
N GLY A 142 12.92 -23.97 -6.90
CA GLY A 142 11.94 -24.84 -7.55
C GLY A 142 10.79 -24.05 -8.18
N TRP A 143 9.91 -24.77 -8.89
CA TRP A 143 8.75 -24.15 -9.55
C TRP A 143 7.80 -23.43 -8.57
N PRO A 144 7.56 -23.87 -7.31
CA PRO A 144 6.66 -23.14 -6.40
C PRO A 144 7.24 -21.78 -6.00
N ARG A 145 8.56 -21.73 -5.77
CA ARG A 145 9.29 -20.48 -5.49
C ARG A 145 9.19 -19.52 -6.68
N GLY A 146 9.44 -20.03 -7.88
CA GLY A 146 9.31 -19.27 -9.12
C GLY A 146 7.89 -18.71 -9.32
N LEU A 147 6.86 -19.56 -9.22
CA LEU A 147 5.46 -19.13 -9.31
C LEU A 147 5.16 -18.01 -8.31
N LEU A 148 5.61 -18.14 -7.06
CA LEU A 148 5.41 -17.14 -6.03
C LEU A 148 6.12 -15.81 -6.35
N SER A 149 7.35 -15.85 -6.86
CA SER A 149 8.07 -14.68 -7.37
C SER A 149 7.31 -13.98 -8.51
N GLY A 150 6.71 -14.76 -9.42
CA GLY A 150 5.85 -14.24 -10.49
C GLY A 150 4.55 -13.62 -9.96
N MET A 151 3.90 -14.24 -8.97
CA MET A 151 2.72 -13.68 -8.30
C MET A 151 3.04 -12.38 -7.57
N ILE A 152 4.17 -12.30 -6.86
CA ILE A 152 4.63 -11.06 -6.22
C ILE A 152 4.77 -9.95 -7.25
N ALA A 153 5.44 -10.22 -8.38
CA ALA A 153 5.61 -9.24 -9.44
C ALA A 153 4.27 -8.76 -10.03
N PHE A 154 3.36 -9.70 -10.31
CA PHE A 154 2.01 -9.39 -10.80
C PHE A 154 1.22 -8.53 -9.83
N PHE A 155 1.12 -8.95 -8.56
CA PHE A 155 0.34 -8.22 -7.55
C PHE A 155 1.00 -6.90 -7.13
N TYR A 156 2.33 -6.79 -7.24
CA TYR A 156 3.04 -5.52 -7.06
C TYR A 156 2.60 -4.49 -8.11
N VAL A 157 2.61 -4.85 -9.40
CA VAL A 157 2.11 -3.96 -10.46
C VAL A 157 0.62 -3.66 -10.27
N HIS A 158 -0.19 -4.65 -9.91
CA HIS A 158 -1.60 -4.45 -9.59
C HIS A 158 -1.79 -3.44 -8.44
N HIS A 159 -0.97 -3.53 -7.38
CA HIS A 159 -1.00 -2.59 -6.26
C HIS A 159 -0.64 -1.17 -6.70
N LEU A 160 0.42 -1.00 -7.51
CA LEU A 160 0.79 0.32 -8.04
C LEU A 160 -0.32 0.93 -8.89
N HIS A 161 -0.96 0.12 -9.75
CA HIS A 161 -2.08 0.56 -10.58
C HIS A 161 -3.29 0.95 -9.72
N ALA A 162 -3.66 0.14 -8.73
CA ALA A 162 -4.74 0.44 -7.81
C ALA A 162 -4.44 1.68 -6.96
N LEU A 163 -3.21 1.84 -6.46
CA LEU A 163 -2.77 3.01 -5.71
C LEU A 163 -2.86 4.28 -6.57
N TYR A 164 -2.41 4.24 -7.82
CA TYR A 164 -2.56 5.37 -8.74
C TYR A 164 -4.03 5.77 -8.92
N TYR A 165 -4.91 4.80 -9.13
CA TYR A 165 -6.35 5.04 -9.27
C TYR A 165 -6.95 5.63 -7.98
N ASN A 166 -6.61 5.05 -6.82
CA ASN A 166 -7.04 5.49 -5.51
C ASN A 166 -6.61 6.92 -5.20
N VAL A 167 -5.33 7.24 -5.40
CA VAL A 167 -4.82 8.59 -5.18
C VAL A 167 -5.51 9.57 -6.13
N ARG A 168 -5.61 9.23 -7.42
CA ARG A 168 -6.26 10.13 -8.40
C ARG A 168 -7.69 10.48 -8.03
N LEU A 169 -8.50 9.50 -7.61
CA LEU A 169 -9.89 9.73 -7.23
C LEU A 169 -10.04 10.43 -5.87
N ASN A 170 -9.25 10.03 -4.89
CA ASN A 170 -9.44 10.42 -3.50
C ASN A 170 -8.62 11.65 -3.07
N PHE A 171 -7.66 12.12 -3.85
CA PHE A 171 -6.84 13.28 -3.44
C PHE A 171 -7.66 14.58 -3.38
N TRP A 172 -8.62 14.73 -4.30
CA TRP A 172 -9.41 15.95 -4.47
C TRP A 172 -10.83 15.87 -3.89
N GLY A 173 -11.35 14.68 -3.61
CA GLY A 173 -12.70 14.48 -3.07
C GLY A 173 -12.85 14.99 -1.63
N ARG A 174 -13.89 15.79 -1.36
CA ARG A 174 -14.13 16.36 0.00
C ARG A 174 -14.42 15.32 1.08
N GLN A 175 -14.94 14.15 0.72
CA GLN A 175 -15.24 13.05 1.65
C GLN A 175 -14.14 11.98 1.70
N ALA A 176 -13.06 12.17 0.94
CA ALA A 176 -12.02 11.17 0.80
C ALA A 176 -11.16 11.02 2.05
N ASP A 177 -10.67 9.80 2.28
CA ASP A 177 -9.86 9.46 3.45
C ASP A 177 -8.59 10.31 3.56
N LEU A 178 -7.97 10.66 2.42
CA LEU A 178 -6.78 11.51 2.35
C LEU A 178 -7.01 12.93 2.89
N VAL A 179 -8.23 13.45 2.73
CA VAL A 179 -8.60 14.78 3.26
C VAL A 179 -8.79 14.72 4.78
N LYS A 180 -9.32 13.61 5.31
CA LYS A 180 -9.52 13.41 6.76
C LYS A 180 -8.20 13.35 7.52
N VAL A 181 -7.18 12.71 6.94
CA VAL A 181 -5.81 12.63 7.51
C VAL A 181 -5.06 13.95 7.35
N GLY A 182 -5.31 14.66 6.26
CA GLY A 182 -4.54 15.82 5.81
C GLY A 182 -3.64 15.43 4.64
N ARG A 183 -3.77 16.18 3.54
CA ARG A 183 -3.09 15.86 2.27
C ARG A 183 -1.56 15.78 2.39
N PRO A 184 -0.87 16.71 3.07
CA PRO A 184 0.59 16.62 3.20
C PRO A 184 1.01 15.37 3.95
N LEU A 185 0.35 15.07 5.08
CA LEU A 185 0.64 13.89 5.88
C LEU A 185 0.40 12.61 5.09
N SER A 186 -0.73 12.54 4.39
CA SER A 186 -1.07 11.39 3.54
C SER A 186 -0.03 11.16 2.45
N ALA A 187 0.41 12.22 1.76
CA ALA A 187 1.41 12.10 0.70
C ALA A 187 2.75 11.55 1.22
N VAL A 188 3.21 12.04 2.37
CA VAL A 188 4.46 11.56 3.00
C VAL A 188 4.32 10.09 3.40
N LEU A 189 3.21 9.72 4.06
CA LEU A 189 2.98 8.35 4.49
C LEU A 189 2.90 7.37 3.31
N ILE A 190 2.20 7.75 2.24
CA ILE A 190 2.10 6.93 1.02
C ILE A 190 3.48 6.77 0.36
N ALA A 191 4.24 7.86 0.22
CA ALA A 191 5.57 7.81 -0.38
C ALA A 191 6.54 6.94 0.45
N SER A 192 6.55 7.11 1.78
CA SER A 192 7.36 6.28 2.67
C SER A 192 6.95 4.81 2.64
N ALA A 193 5.66 4.51 2.66
CA ALA A 193 5.16 3.14 2.53
C ALA A 193 5.56 2.51 1.20
N LEU A 194 5.47 3.27 0.10
CA LEU A 194 5.90 2.81 -1.23
C LEU A 194 7.40 2.51 -1.27
N PHE A 195 8.25 3.35 -0.69
CA PHE A 195 9.69 3.09 -0.63
C PHE A 195 10.01 1.84 0.21
N LEU A 196 9.43 1.71 1.41
CA LEU A 196 9.65 0.54 2.26
C LEU A 196 9.13 -0.74 1.62
N PHE A 197 7.98 -0.67 0.95
CA PHE A 197 7.40 -1.82 0.28
C PHE A 197 8.22 -2.22 -0.95
N THR A 198 8.65 -1.26 -1.77
CA THR A 198 9.54 -1.52 -2.91
C THR A 198 10.86 -2.12 -2.45
N TRP A 199 11.44 -1.57 -1.37
CA TRP A 199 12.63 -2.13 -0.73
C TRP A 199 12.44 -3.60 -0.36
N TRP A 200 11.32 -3.94 0.29
CA TRP A 200 11.05 -5.33 0.69
C TRP A 200 10.86 -6.26 -0.52
N VAL A 201 10.16 -5.81 -1.56
CA VAL A 201 10.01 -6.56 -2.82
C VAL A 201 11.37 -6.82 -3.46
N LEU A 202 12.28 -5.83 -3.49
CA LEU A 202 13.64 -6.02 -3.99
C LEU A 202 14.37 -7.07 -3.15
N MET A 203 14.37 -6.95 -1.83
CA MET A 203 15.04 -7.92 -0.95
C MET A 203 14.54 -9.36 -1.16
N VAL A 204 13.26 -9.56 -1.47
CA VAL A 204 12.67 -10.89 -1.63
C VAL A 204 12.84 -11.47 -3.04
N LEU A 205 12.84 -10.64 -4.08
CA LEU A 205 12.99 -11.10 -5.47
C LEU A 205 14.45 -11.16 -5.95
N TRP A 206 15.35 -10.45 -5.27
CA TRP A 206 16.77 -10.36 -5.59
C TRP A 206 17.72 -10.94 -4.53
N GLY A 207 17.21 -11.31 -3.35
CA GLY A 207 17.92 -12.08 -2.31
C GLY A 207 17.50 -13.54 -2.28
#